data_AF-A0A0D6LAW9-F1
#
_entry.id   AF-A0A0D6LAW9-F1
#
_cell.length_a   1.000
_cell.length_b   1.000
_cell.length_c   1.000
_cell.angle_alpha   90.00
_cell.angle_beta   90.00
_cell.angle_gamma   90.00
#
_symmetry.space_group_name_H-M   'P 1'
#
loop_
_entity.id
_entity.type
_entity.pdbx_description
1 polymer ?
#
loop_
_entity_poly.entity_id
_entity_poly.type
_entity_poly.pdbx_seq_one_letter_code
_entity_poly.pdbx_strand_id
1 'polypeptide(L)'
;MLMSVDLLERIVGNLLHLRTCRAPRIFIGSLVDKDQVEDAFNDYSTNLKKFPSETEELESQHAYYYEDYGTMSELLSGISNLTKQISNNIPYQIKKLGESVHTMVMNYTEAENLVYEATNEDPWGPTGPQMKEIANYTFQYEGFHQVMNLLWKRMLEDNKTAWRRVYKSLTLLNHLLFHGSERVIGNARDHTFQMRVLEHYKYVDDRGRDQGLNVRSIIGVEVGSLVAVLMSREI
;
A
#
# COMPACT_ATOMS: atom_id res chain seq x y z
N MET A 1 -28.76 30.28 -34.90
CA MET A 1 -27.57 29.65 -34.30
C MET A 1 -28.09 28.79 -33.15
N LEU A 2 -28.14 27.48 -33.41
CA LEU A 2 -28.32 26.41 -32.40
C LEU A 2 -27.17 26.57 -31.37
N MET A 3 -27.23 26.25 -30.08
CA MET A 3 -27.92 25.18 -29.37
C MET A 3 -28.23 25.64 -27.94
N SER A 4 -29.49 25.55 -27.55
CA SER A 4 -29.96 25.45 -26.16
C SER A 4 -30.50 24.01 -26.00
N VAL A 5 -30.65 23.54 -24.75
CA VAL A 5 -31.47 22.37 -24.33
C VAL A 5 -30.77 20.99 -24.18
N ASP A 6 -29.72 20.63 -24.94
CA ASP A 6 -29.21 19.24 -24.92
C ASP A 6 -28.39 18.78 -23.68
N LEU A 7 -27.85 19.69 -22.87
CA LEU A 7 -26.98 19.29 -21.74
C LEU A 7 -27.75 19.11 -20.41
N LEU A 8 -28.90 19.78 -20.25
CA LEU A 8 -29.74 19.65 -19.05
C LEU A 8 -30.68 18.45 -19.12
N GLU A 9 -31.12 18.02 -20.31
CA GLU A 9 -31.88 16.77 -20.46
C GLU A 9 -31.01 15.51 -20.22
N ARG A 10 -29.70 15.59 -20.45
CA ARG A 10 -28.78 14.46 -20.23
C ARG A 10 -28.47 14.15 -18.76
N ILE A 11 -28.59 15.13 -17.86
CA ILE A 11 -28.36 14.91 -16.41
C ILE A 11 -29.66 14.45 -15.73
N VAL A 12 -30.82 14.95 -16.18
CA VAL A 12 -32.12 14.56 -15.64
C VAL A 12 -32.59 13.19 -16.19
N GLY A 13 -32.16 12.79 -17.39
CA GLY A 13 -32.54 11.51 -18.02
C GLY A 13 -31.98 10.24 -17.37
N ASN A 14 -30.83 10.29 -16.69
CA ASN A 14 -30.21 9.09 -16.11
C ASN A 14 -30.73 8.71 -14.71
N LEU A 15 -31.64 9.49 -14.12
CA LEU A 15 -32.31 9.17 -12.87
C LEU A 15 -33.72 8.57 -13.04
N LEU A 16 -34.16 8.34 -14.29
CA LEU A 16 -35.50 7.83 -14.62
C LEU A 16 -35.56 6.37 -15.13
N HIS A 17 -34.53 5.54 -14.89
CA HIS A 17 -34.58 4.13 -15.32
C HIS A 17 -34.23 3.05 -14.29
N LEU A 18 -34.31 3.35 -12.99
CA LEU A 18 -34.34 2.31 -11.95
C LEU A 18 -35.50 2.51 -10.98
N ARG A 19 -36.75 2.58 -11.46
CA ARG A 19 -37.93 2.23 -10.64
C ARG A 19 -39.07 1.67 -11.49
N THR A 20 -38.89 0.45 -12.00
CA THR A 20 -40.02 -0.48 -12.18
C THR A 20 -40.07 -1.41 -10.97
N CYS A 21 -40.66 -0.94 -9.87
CA CYS A 21 -41.24 -1.84 -8.88
C CYS A 21 -42.50 -1.18 -8.32
N ARG A 22 -43.58 -1.94 -8.43
CA ARG A 22 -44.99 -1.62 -8.25
C ARG A 22 -45.35 -1.76 -6.77
N ALA A 23 -45.93 -0.72 -6.16
CA ALA A 23 -46.72 -0.84 -4.92
C ALA A 23 -47.77 0.29 -4.86
N PRO A 24 -48.94 0.06 -4.23
CA PRO A 24 -50.20 0.70 -4.60
C PRO A 24 -50.46 2.06 -3.94
N ARG A 25 -51.26 2.89 -4.63
CA ARG A 25 -51.91 4.09 -4.10
C ARG A 25 -52.86 3.72 -2.96
N ILE A 26 -52.61 4.26 -1.78
CA ILE A 26 -53.62 4.42 -0.73
C ILE A 26 -53.89 5.92 -0.61
N PHE A 27 -55.14 6.29 -0.85
CA PHE A 27 -55.67 7.64 -0.68
C PHE A 27 -56.24 7.71 0.75
N ILE A 28 -55.66 8.54 1.62
CA ILE A 28 -56.32 9.00 2.84
C ILE A 28 -56.11 10.51 2.90
N GLY A 29 -57.15 11.26 2.55
CA GLY A 29 -57.29 12.62 3.02
C GLY A 29 -57.91 12.58 4.41
N SER A 30 -57.21 13.14 5.40
CA SER A 30 -57.79 13.90 6.51
C SER A 30 -56.69 14.31 7.49
N LEU A 31 -56.49 15.61 7.61
CA LEU A 31 -56.13 16.34 8.85
C LEU A 31 -55.08 15.69 9.76
N VAL A 32 -53.82 16.09 9.61
CA VAL A 32 -52.86 16.05 10.71
C VAL A 32 -52.09 17.37 10.66
N ASP A 33 -52.22 18.17 11.72
CA ASP A 33 -51.53 19.45 11.91
C ASP A 33 -50.02 19.28 11.71
N LYS A 34 -49.41 20.25 11.00
CA LYS A 34 -47.95 20.27 10.75
C LYS A 34 -47.13 20.15 12.04
N ASP A 35 -47.69 20.65 13.14
CA ASP A 35 -47.05 20.66 14.44
C ASP A 35 -46.88 19.25 15.02
N GLN A 36 -47.81 18.30 14.74
CA GLN A 36 -47.66 16.90 15.18
C GLN A 36 -46.59 16.13 14.41
N VAL A 37 -46.23 16.56 13.19
CA VAL A 37 -45.18 15.93 12.40
C VAL A 37 -43.80 16.42 12.84
N GLU A 38 -43.67 17.69 13.25
CA GLU A 38 -42.44 18.21 13.84
C GLU A 38 -42.17 17.65 15.24
N ASP A 39 -43.21 17.46 16.06
CA ASP A 39 -43.07 16.82 17.36
C ASP A 39 -42.63 15.35 17.24
N ALA A 40 -43.19 14.60 16.29
CA ALA A 40 -42.76 13.23 16.01
C ALA A 40 -41.33 13.14 15.44
N PHE A 41 -40.88 14.15 14.67
CA PHE A 41 -39.52 14.24 14.16
C PHE A 41 -38.51 14.58 15.28
N ASN A 42 -38.90 15.45 16.20
CA ASN A 42 -38.11 15.78 17.37
C ASN A 42 -37.99 14.63 18.36
N ASP A 43 -39.03 13.81 18.53
CA ASP A 43 -39.00 12.62 19.41
C ASP A 43 -38.11 11.50 18.82
N TYR A 44 -38.01 11.41 17.49
CA TYR A 44 -37.05 10.53 16.83
C TYR A 44 -35.60 11.05 16.97
N SER A 45 -35.42 12.38 16.92
CA SER A 45 -34.13 13.07 17.10
C SER A 45 -33.58 12.97 18.53
N THR A 46 -34.44 13.00 19.56
CA THR A 46 -34.02 12.80 20.96
C THR A 46 -33.72 11.35 21.29
N ASN A 47 -34.37 10.38 20.64
CA ASN A 47 -34.07 8.96 20.84
C ASN A 47 -32.82 8.50 20.06
N LEU A 48 -32.43 9.17 18.97
CA LEU A 48 -31.14 8.92 18.30
C LEU A 48 -29.92 9.38 19.11
N LYS A 49 -30.10 10.26 20.10
CA LYS A 49 -29.04 10.70 21.03
C LYS A 49 -28.80 9.75 22.21
N LYS A 50 -29.50 8.61 22.27
CA LYS A 50 -29.46 7.67 23.40
C LYS A 50 -28.64 6.40 23.14
N PHE A 51 -28.01 6.29 21.98
CA PHE A 51 -26.96 5.30 21.74
C PHE A 51 -25.60 5.99 21.88
N PRO A 52 -24.72 5.55 22.79
CA PRO A 52 -23.37 6.06 22.84
C PRO A 52 -22.69 5.68 21.52
N SER A 53 -22.22 6.69 20.79
CA SER A 53 -21.43 6.48 19.59
C SER A 53 -20.08 5.90 20.01
N GLU A 54 -19.78 4.67 19.55
CA GLU A 54 -18.47 3.99 19.66
C GLU A 54 -17.27 4.81 19.12
N THR A 55 -17.50 6.03 18.63
CA THR A 55 -16.49 6.94 18.10
C THR A 55 -15.75 7.76 19.17
N GLU A 56 -16.30 7.94 20.38
CA GLU A 56 -15.66 8.77 21.42
C GLU A 56 -14.61 8.01 22.26
N GLU A 57 -14.71 6.68 22.37
CA GLU A 57 -13.66 5.84 22.98
C GLU A 57 -12.47 5.62 22.03
N LEU A 58 -12.71 5.59 20.71
CA LEU A 58 -11.65 5.44 19.70
C LEU A 58 -10.83 6.72 19.51
N GLU A 59 -11.42 7.91 19.70
CA GLU A 59 -10.67 9.17 19.65
C GLU A 59 -9.74 9.34 20.86
N SER A 60 -10.14 8.84 22.03
CA SER A 60 -9.30 8.82 23.24
C SER A 60 -8.13 7.82 23.12
N GLN A 61 -8.36 6.68 22.47
CA GLN A 61 -7.29 5.71 22.15
C GLN A 61 -6.36 6.18 21.03
N HIS A 62 -6.87 6.88 20.01
CA HIS A 62 -6.02 7.49 18.99
C HIS A 62 -5.20 8.67 19.53
N ALA A 63 -5.74 9.51 20.42
CA ALA A 63 -5.00 10.61 21.03
C ALA A 63 -3.84 10.12 21.91
N TYR A 64 -4.04 9.01 22.66
CA TYR A 64 -2.98 8.38 23.44
C TYR A 64 -1.84 7.83 22.57
N TYR A 65 -2.13 7.46 21.32
CA TYR A 65 -1.12 6.93 20.37
C TYR A 65 -0.34 8.02 19.61
N TYR A 66 -0.72 9.30 19.69
CA TYR A 66 -0.07 10.39 18.94
C TYR A 66 0.76 11.37 19.79
N GLU A 67 0.66 11.36 21.12
CA GLU A 67 1.43 12.28 21.96
C GLU A 67 2.93 11.93 22.08
N ASP A 68 3.31 10.65 21.92
CA ASP A 68 4.71 10.21 22.11
C ASP A 68 5.60 10.44 20.88
N TYR A 69 5.01 10.63 19.69
CA TYR A 69 5.77 10.89 18.45
C TYR A 69 6.17 12.36 18.25
N GLY A 70 5.62 13.28 19.05
CA GLY A 70 5.97 14.71 19.00
C GLY A 70 7.42 14.97 19.39
N THR A 71 7.92 14.27 20.41
CA THR A 71 9.32 14.38 20.86
C THR A 71 10.28 13.67 19.89
N MET A 72 9.87 12.54 19.32
CA MET A 72 10.69 11.77 18.38
C MET A 72 10.93 12.54 17.08
N SER A 73 9.91 13.21 16.51
CA SER A 73 10.08 14.03 15.30
C SER A 73 11.03 15.21 15.52
N GLU A 74 10.95 15.86 16.68
CA GLU A 74 11.83 16.97 17.05
C GLU A 74 13.28 16.50 17.27
N LEU A 75 13.49 15.37 17.95
CA LEU A 75 14.81 14.76 18.14
C LEU A 75 15.42 14.29 16.81
N LEU A 76 14.63 13.65 15.95
CA LEU A 76 15.05 13.23 14.61
C LEU A 76 15.41 14.44 13.72
N SER A 77 14.66 15.55 13.84
CA SER A 77 14.99 16.79 13.14
C SER A 77 16.33 17.38 13.62
N GLY A 78 16.61 17.31 14.94
CA GLY A 78 17.87 17.73 15.55
C GLY A 78 19.05 16.89 15.06
N ILE A 79 18.89 15.56 15.03
CA ILE A 79 19.87 14.62 14.47
C ILE A 79 20.08 14.87 12.97
N SER A 80 19.02 15.19 12.22
CA SER A 80 19.12 15.50 10.79
C SER A 80 19.97 16.74 10.50
N ASN A 81 19.87 17.77 11.35
CA ASN A 81 20.64 19.01 11.20
C ASN A 81 22.11 18.80 11.59
N LEU A 82 22.38 18.01 12.63
CA LEU A 82 23.74 17.61 13.03
C LEU A 82 24.40 16.70 11.97
N THR A 83 23.63 15.76 11.42
CA THR A 83 24.10 14.86 10.36
C THR A 83 24.41 15.64 9.09
N LYS A 84 23.58 16.63 8.71
CA LYS A 84 23.84 17.54 7.58
C LYS A 84 25.11 18.38 7.78
N GLN A 85 25.44 18.79 9.01
CA GLN A 85 26.69 19.50 9.30
C GLN A 85 27.93 18.60 9.17
N ILE A 86 27.82 17.31 9.49
CA ILE A 86 28.88 16.30 9.33
C ILE A 86 28.92 15.76 7.87
N SER A 87 27.83 15.94 7.11
CA SER A 87 27.55 15.35 5.79
C SER A 87 28.46 15.76 4.64
N ASN A 88 29.24 16.83 4.77
CA ASN A 88 30.02 17.33 3.63
C ASN A 88 31.20 16.42 3.25
N ASN A 89 31.55 15.39 4.03
CA ASN A 89 32.75 14.59 3.77
C ASN A 89 32.57 13.09 3.45
N ILE A 90 31.47 12.40 3.79
CA ILE A 90 31.32 10.96 3.44
C ILE A 90 29.81 10.57 3.28
N PRO A 91 29.28 10.45 2.05
CA PRO A 91 27.83 10.28 1.80
C PRO A 91 27.30 8.86 2.03
N TYR A 92 28.08 7.81 1.78
CA TYR A 92 27.62 6.42 1.87
C TYR A 92 27.33 5.97 3.33
N GLN A 93 28.23 6.33 4.25
CA GLN A 93 28.10 5.95 5.66
C GLN A 93 26.91 6.64 6.33
N ILE A 94 26.57 7.86 5.89
CA ILE A 94 25.42 8.62 6.38
C ILE A 94 24.10 8.04 5.86
N LYS A 95 24.05 7.63 4.58
CA LYS A 95 22.87 6.94 4.05
C LYS A 95 22.61 5.65 4.82
N LYS A 96 23.66 4.84 5.02
CA LYS A 96 23.56 3.59 5.78
C LYS A 96 23.16 3.82 7.24
N LEU A 97 23.73 4.84 7.89
CA LEU A 97 23.36 5.21 9.25
C LEU A 97 21.91 5.71 9.34
N GLY A 98 21.46 6.52 8.38
CA GLY A 98 20.08 6.98 8.28
C GLY A 98 19.10 5.83 8.05
N GLU A 99 19.46 4.85 7.24
CA GLU A 99 18.69 3.62 7.04
C GLU A 99 18.67 2.76 8.32
N SER A 100 19.80 2.56 9.00
CA SER A 100 19.84 1.84 10.27
C SER A 100 19.02 2.53 11.37
N VAL A 101 19.07 3.85 11.46
CA VAL A 101 18.26 4.63 12.42
C VAL A 101 16.79 4.54 12.03
N HIS A 102 16.44 4.65 10.75
CA HIS A 102 15.06 4.44 10.30
C HIS A 102 14.55 3.04 10.65
N THR A 103 15.38 2.01 10.49
CA THR A 103 15.09 0.62 10.85
C THR A 103 14.99 0.41 12.36
N MET A 104 15.66 1.23 13.17
CA MET A 104 15.59 1.16 14.64
C MET A 104 14.43 1.98 15.23
N VAL A 105 14.03 3.05 14.53
CA VAL A 105 12.88 3.91 14.87
C VAL A 105 11.57 3.24 14.47
N MET A 106 11.56 2.50 13.37
CA MET A 106 10.46 1.62 13.01
C MET A 106 10.66 0.29 13.74
N ASN A 107 9.73 -0.13 14.61
CA ASN A 107 9.81 -1.43 15.29
C ASN A 107 9.58 -2.58 14.29
N TYR A 108 10.55 -2.82 13.40
CA TYR A 108 10.51 -3.91 12.44
C TYR A 108 10.75 -5.24 13.15
N THR A 109 9.97 -6.22 12.74
CA THR A 109 10.15 -7.61 13.13
C THR A 109 11.43 -8.18 12.52
N GLU A 110 11.95 -9.28 13.08
CA GLU A 110 13.17 -9.93 12.59
C GLU A 110 13.06 -10.30 11.10
N ALA A 111 11.91 -10.83 10.70
CA ALA A 111 11.63 -11.20 9.31
C ALA A 111 11.65 -9.98 8.36
N GLU A 112 11.12 -8.84 8.81
CA GLU A 112 11.14 -7.59 8.05
C GLU A 112 12.55 -7.03 7.89
N ASN A 113 13.35 -7.08 8.95
CA ASN A 113 14.74 -6.63 8.92
C ASN A 113 15.59 -7.42 7.92
N LEU A 114 15.39 -8.73 7.82
CA LEU A 114 16.08 -9.56 6.83
C LEU A 114 15.72 -9.17 5.39
N VAL A 115 14.44 -8.91 5.12
CA VAL A 115 13.97 -8.44 3.80
C VAL A 115 14.52 -7.05 3.49
N TYR A 116 14.56 -6.16 4.49
CA TYR A 116 15.12 -4.82 4.33
C TYR A 116 16.60 -4.89 3.94
N GLU A 117 17.38 -5.69 4.67
CA GLU A 117 18.81 -5.89 4.40
C GLU A 117 19.04 -6.52 3.02
N ALA A 118 18.24 -7.52 2.64
CA ALA A 118 18.32 -8.16 1.33
C ALA A 118 17.94 -7.20 0.17
N THR A 119 17.07 -6.22 0.43
CA THR A 119 16.59 -5.25 -0.57
C THR A 119 17.25 -3.87 -0.44
N ASN A 120 18.42 -3.80 0.19
CA ASN A 120 19.18 -2.56 0.34
C ASN A 120 19.68 -1.97 -1.01
N GLU A 121 20.20 -0.75 -1.00
CA GLU A 121 20.65 -0.07 -2.24
C GLU A 121 22.10 -0.33 -2.65
N ASP A 122 22.77 -1.28 -1.99
CA ASP A 122 24.17 -1.61 -2.28
C ASP A 122 24.33 -2.16 -3.72
N PRO A 123 25.51 -2.04 -4.34
CA PRO A 123 25.71 -2.48 -5.72
C PRO A 123 25.72 -4.01 -5.91
N TRP A 124 25.84 -4.80 -4.85
CA TRP A 124 25.80 -6.27 -4.89
C TRP A 124 24.40 -6.81 -4.57
N GLY A 125 24.03 -7.96 -5.15
CA GLY A 125 22.74 -8.61 -4.90
C GLY A 125 22.63 -9.25 -3.51
N PRO A 126 21.42 -9.70 -3.11
CA PRO A 126 21.22 -10.44 -1.87
C PRO A 126 22.01 -11.76 -1.90
N THR A 127 22.56 -12.15 -0.76
CA THR A 127 23.33 -13.40 -0.67
C THR A 127 22.40 -14.61 -0.61
N GLY A 128 22.85 -15.76 -1.14
CA GLY A 128 22.08 -17.01 -1.09
C GLY A 128 21.62 -17.43 0.31
N PRO A 129 22.50 -17.36 1.34
CA PRO A 129 22.09 -17.63 2.73
C PRO A 129 20.97 -16.72 3.23
N GLN A 130 21.05 -15.40 2.96
CA GLN A 130 19.98 -14.46 3.34
C GLN A 130 18.64 -14.80 2.66
N MET A 131 18.66 -15.10 1.35
CA MET A 131 17.43 -15.48 0.64
C MET A 131 16.83 -16.79 1.16
N LYS A 132 17.68 -17.75 1.54
CA LYS A 132 17.26 -19.03 2.13
C LYS A 132 16.63 -18.83 3.51
N GLU A 133 17.21 -17.97 4.32
CA GLU A 133 16.66 -17.64 5.64
C GLU A 133 15.29 -16.98 5.51
N ILE A 134 15.15 -16.00 4.61
CA ILE A 134 13.84 -15.37 4.31
C ILE A 134 12.84 -16.41 3.80
N ALA A 135 13.27 -17.35 2.94
CA ALA A 135 12.40 -18.43 2.47
C ALA A 135 11.86 -19.28 3.64
N ASN A 136 12.68 -19.56 4.67
CA ASN A 136 12.24 -20.29 5.85
C ASN A 136 11.14 -19.54 6.62
N TYR A 137 11.20 -18.21 6.72
CA TYR A 137 10.14 -17.41 7.34
C TYR A 137 8.80 -17.50 6.60
N THR A 138 8.81 -17.74 5.28
CA THR A 138 7.55 -17.87 4.50
C THR A 138 6.73 -19.11 4.84
N PHE A 139 7.32 -20.12 5.48
CA PHE A 139 6.60 -21.31 5.98
C PHE A 139 5.87 -21.03 7.30
N GLN A 140 6.24 -19.97 8.02
CA GLN A 140 5.56 -19.54 9.23
C GLN A 140 4.35 -18.68 8.88
N TYR A 141 3.26 -18.81 9.63
CA TYR A 141 2.01 -18.09 9.31
C TYR A 141 2.19 -16.58 9.40
N GLU A 142 2.75 -16.09 10.53
CA GLU A 142 2.98 -14.67 10.80
C GLU A 142 4.11 -14.09 9.93
N GLY A 143 5.24 -14.81 9.88
CA GLY A 143 6.41 -14.39 9.09
C GLY A 143 6.12 -14.27 7.58
N PHE A 144 5.20 -15.07 7.04
CA PHE A 144 4.78 -14.96 5.65
C PHE A 144 4.24 -13.57 5.31
N HIS A 145 3.30 -13.05 6.12
CA HIS A 145 2.68 -11.76 5.84
C HIS A 145 3.67 -10.60 5.99
N GLN A 146 4.53 -10.68 7.01
CA GLN A 146 5.61 -9.71 7.23
C GLN A 146 6.57 -9.64 6.03
N VAL A 147 7.08 -10.79 5.58
CA VAL A 147 8.01 -10.89 4.45
C VAL A 147 7.36 -10.39 3.16
N MET A 148 6.18 -10.92 2.81
CA MET A 148 5.55 -10.62 1.51
C MET A 148 5.07 -9.17 1.44
N ASN A 149 4.44 -8.64 2.49
CA ASN A 149 3.95 -7.26 2.49
C ASN A 149 5.10 -6.26 2.37
N LEU A 150 6.18 -6.46 3.13
CA LEU A 150 7.34 -5.59 3.04
C LEU A 150 8.04 -5.72 1.68
N LEU A 151 8.14 -6.92 1.12
CA LEU A 151 8.73 -7.15 -0.19
C LEU A 151 7.99 -6.37 -1.29
N TRP A 152 6.65 -6.44 -1.32
CA TRP A 152 5.82 -5.69 -2.25
C TRP A 152 5.94 -4.19 -2.06
N LYS A 153 5.90 -3.73 -0.79
CA LYS A 153 6.09 -2.33 -0.43
C LYS A 153 7.39 -1.78 -1.02
N ARG A 154 8.51 -2.48 -0.79
CA ARG A 154 9.84 -2.10 -1.27
C ARG A 154 9.97 -2.10 -2.79
N MET A 155 9.22 -2.95 -3.47
CA MET A 155 9.26 -3.12 -4.92
C MET A 155 8.41 -2.05 -5.64
N LEU A 156 7.25 -1.72 -5.09
CA LEU A 156 6.23 -0.91 -5.78
C LEU A 156 6.18 0.54 -5.29
N GLU A 157 6.44 0.81 -4.01
CA GLU A 157 6.38 2.15 -3.45
C GLU A 157 7.69 2.91 -3.65
N ASP A 158 7.58 4.21 -3.98
CA ASP A 158 8.70 5.15 -4.16
C ASP A 158 9.87 4.63 -5.01
N ASN A 159 9.55 3.81 -6.01
CA ASN A 159 10.55 3.04 -6.73
C ASN A 159 11.26 3.81 -7.85
N LYS A 160 10.79 5.01 -8.21
CA LYS A 160 11.27 5.78 -9.37
C LYS A 160 12.77 6.05 -9.39
N THR A 161 13.40 6.22 -8.24
CA THR A 161 14.84 6.50 -8.13
C THR A 161 15.66 5.30 -7.63
N ALA A 162 14.99 4.27 -7.10
CA ALA A 162 15.60 3.16 -6.37
C ALA A 162 15.62 1.87 -7.20
N TRP A 163 16.15 1.91 -8.43
CA TRP A 163 16.13 0.76 -9.34
C TRP A 163 16.82 -0.50 -8.77
N ARG A 164 17.88 -0.35 -7.96
CA ARG A 164 18.58 -1.47 -7.32
C ARG A 164 17.69 -2.21 -6.34
N ARG A 165 16.93 -1.46 -5.54
CA ARG A 165 15.95 -2.00 -4.59
C ARG A 165 14.92 -2.85 -5.33
N VAL A 166 14.32 -2.31 -6.40
CA VAL A 166 13.35 -3.03 -7.23
C VAL A 166 13.95 -4.30 -7.82
N TYR A 167 15.16 -4.20 -8.40
CA TYR A 167 15.86 -5.34 -8.98
C TYR A 167 16.09 -6.45 -7.95
N LYS A 168 16.63 -6.12 -6.76
CA LYS A 168 16.86 -7.10 -5.69
C LYS A 168 15.57 -7.69 -5.14
N SER A 169 14.51 -6.89 -5.00
CA SER A 169 13.19 -7.38 -4.61
C SER A 169 12.66 -8.42 -5.60
N LEU A 170 12.85 -8.20 -6.91
CA LEU A 170 12.47 -9.18 -7.94
C LEU A 170 13.33 -10.44 -7.90
N THR A 171 14.63 -10.31 -7.67
CA THR A 171 15.52 -11.47 -7.45
C THR A 171 15.10 -12.30 -6.24
N LEU A 172 14.77 -11.63 -5.13
CA LEU A 172 14.29 -12.31 -3.93
C LEU A 172 12.94 -12.99 -4.18
N LEU A 173 11.98 -12.31 -4.82
CA LEU A 173 10.70 -12.91 -5.19
C LEU A 173 10.89 -14.16 -6.06
N ASN A 174 11.79 -14.10 -7.06
CA ASN A 174 12.13 -15.25 -7.90
C ASN A 174 12.62 -16.44 -7.07
N HIS A 175 13.54 -16.19 -6.13
CA HIS A 175 14.03 -17.25 -5.23
C HIS A 175 12.91 -17.84 -4.35
N LEU A 176 12.02 -17.00 -3.83
CA LEU A 176 10.90 -17.42 -2.98
C LEU A 176 9.85 -18.24 -3.74
N LEU A 177 9.65 -17.99 -5.04
CA LEU A 177 8.75 -18.80 -5.88
C LEU A 177 9.21 -20.26 -6.00
N PHE A 178 10.52 -20.52 -5.93
CA PHE A 178 11.07 -21.88 -6.05
C PHE A 178 11.29 -22.58 -4.70
N HIS A 179 11.70 -21.83 -3.68
CA HIS A 179 12.18 -22.40 -2.40
C HIS A 179 11.32 -21.99 -1.19
N GLY A 180 10.37 -21.08 -1.37
CA GLY A 180 9.47 -20.63 -0.32
C GLY A 180 8.24 -21.53 -0.19
N SER A 181 7.28 -21.07 0.63
CA SER A 181 6.00 -21.75 0.78
C SER A 181 5.12 -21.60 -0.45
N GLU A 182 4.25 -22.57 -0.71
CA GLU A 182 3.29 -22.55 -1.82
C GLU A 182 2.40 -21.29 -1.82
N ARG A 183 2.13 -20.73 -0.63
CA ARG A 183 1.41 -19.48 -0.43
C ARG A 183 2.02 -18.30 -1.20
N VAL A 184 3.33 -18.32 -1.43
CA VAL A 184 4.05 -17.27 -2.20
C VAL A 184 3.54 -17.23 -3.64
N ILE A 185 3.25 -18.40 -4.24
CA ILE A 185 2.76 -18.52 -5.62
C ILE A 185 1.39 -17.86 -5.75
N GLY A 186 0.46 -18.20 -4.85
CA GLY A 186 -0.87 -17.59 -4.80
C GLY A 186 -0.80 -16.07 -4.61
N ASN A 187 0.04 -15.61 -3.69
CA ASN A 187 0.20 -14.17 -3.44
C ASN A 187 0.83 -13.42 -4.64
N ALA A 188 1.81 -14.00 -5.32
CA ALA A 188 2.39 -13.43 -6.54
C ALA A 188 1.38 -13.38 -7.70
N ARG A 189 0.50 -14.38 -7.80
CA ARG A 189 -0.62 -14.40 -8.73
C ARG A 189 -1.57 -13.22 -8.49
N ASP A 190 -1.92 -12.96 -7.24
CA ASP A 190 -2.81 -11.83 -6.89
C ASP A 190 -2.19 -10.46 -7.26
N HIS A 191 -0.85 -10.33 -7.15
CA HIS A 191 -0.11 -9.09 -7.41
C HIS A 191 0.42 -8.97 -8.85
N THR A 192 0.05 -9.91 -9.74
CA THR A 192 0.55 -9.95 -11.13
C THR A 192 0.27 -8.65 -11.90
N PHE A 193 -0.87 -7.99 -11.66
CA PHE A 193 -1.18 -6.72 -12.32
C PHE A 193 -0.25 -5.59 -11.92
N GLN A 194 0.14 -5.50 -10.64
CA GLN A 194 1.07 -4.48 -10.16
C GLN A 194 2.47 -4.74 -10.71
N MET A 195 2.87 -6.02 -10.82
CA MET A 195 4.14 -6.41 -11.44
C MET A 195 4.25 -5.99 -12.91
N ARG A 196 3.16 -6.05 -13.68
CA ARG A 196 3.16 -5.62 -15.10
C ARG A 196 3.60 -4.17 -15.29
N VAL A 197 3.40 -3.32 -14.29
CA VAL A 197 3.88 -1.93 -14.33
C VAL A 197 5.41 -1.86 -14.44
N LEU A 198 6.12 -2.85 -13.88
CA LEU A 198 7.58 -2.92 -13.89
C LEU A 198 8.15 -3.36 -15.25
N GLU A 199 7.34 -3.97 -16.14
CA GLU A 199 7.75 -4.32 -17.52
C GLU A 199 8.19 -3.09 -18.32
N HIS A 200 7.64 -1.91 -17.98
CA HIS A 200 7.96 -0.64 -18.62
C HIS A 200 8.73 0.29 -17.68
N TYR A 201 9.38 -0.25 -16.65
CA TYR A 201 10.15 0.52 -15.68
C TYR A 201 11.29 1.30 -16.36
N LYS A 202 11.39 2.60 -16.07
CA LYS A 202 12.40 3.50 -16.66
C LYS A 202 13.22 4.14 -15.56
N TYR A 203 14.55 4.03 -15.69
CA TYR A 203 15.50 4.74 -14.86
C TYR A 203 16.76 5.01 -15.66
N VAL A 204 17.13 6.29 -15.78
CA VAL A 204 18.38 6.72 -16.40
C VAL A 204 19.26 7.32 -15.31
N ASP A 205 20.44 6.74 -15.15
CA ASP A 205 21.48 7.19 -14.21
C ASP A 205 22.02 8.58 -14.61
N ASP A 206 22.66 9.31 -13.69
CA ASP A 206 23.22 10.65 -13.94
C ASP A 206 24.26 10.66 -15.06
N ARG A 207 24.83 9.48 -15.35
CA ARG A 207 25.78 9.24 -16.46
C ARG A 207 25.10 8.93 -17.80
N GLY A 208 23.77 9.07 -17.90
CA GLY A 208 22.99 8.80 -19.11
C GLY A 208 22.78 7.31 -19.43
N ARG A 209 23.01 6.40 -18.47
CA ARG A 209 22.86 4.95 -18.67
C ARG A 209 21.48 4.49 -18.22
N ASP A 210 20.76 3.74 -19.05
CA ASP A 210 19.47 3.13 -18.70
C ASP A 210 19.68 1.91 -17.79
N GLN A 211 19.55 2.09 -16.47
CA GLN A 211 19.55 0.97 -15.51
C GLN A 211 18.16 0.32 -15.38
N GLY A 212 17.12 0.97 -15.90
CA GLY A 212 15.78 0.38 -15.96
C GLY A 212 15.74 -0.87 -16.84
N LEU A 213 16.62 -0.98 -17.83
CA LEU A 213 16.78 -2.18 -18.64
C LEU A 213 16.99 -3.45 -17.80
N ASN A 214 17.77 -3.37 -16.72
CA ASN A 214 18.03 -4.53 -15.84
C ASN A 214 16.74 -5.01 -15.16
N VAL A 215 15.90 -4.07 -14.71
CA VAL A 215 14.60 -4.35 -14.09
C VAL A 215 13.64 -4.96 -15.12
N ARG A 216 13.59 -4.41 -16.34
CA ARG A 216 12.75 -4.93 -17.43
C ARG A 216 13.20 -6.33 -17.88
N SER A 217 14.50 -6.60 -17.88
CA SER A 217 15.04 -7.91 -18.23
C SER A 217 14.67 -8.97 -17.19
N ILE A 218 14.83 -8.69 -15.90
CA ILE A 218 14.53 -9.69 -14.84
C ILE A 218 13.01 -9.97 -14.73
N ILE A 219 12.17 -8.93 -14.84
CA ILE A 219 10.71 -9.11 -14.81
C ILE A 219 10.23 -9.87 -16.05
N GLY A 220 10.75 -9.58 -17.24
CA GLY A 220 10.29 -10.21 -18.47
C GLY A 220 10.77 -11.66 -18.63
N VAL A 221 12.05 -11.92 -18.33
CA VAL A 221 12.68 -13.21 -18.60
C VAL A 221 12.49 -14.20 -17.47
N GLU A 222 12.76 -13.78 -16.22
CA GLU A 222 12.76 -14.69 -15.08
C GLU A 222 11.37 -14.73 -14.42
N VAL A 223 10.93 -13.62 -13.84
CA VAL A 223 9.73 -13.60 -12.99
C VAL A 223 8.45 -13.75 -13.83
N GLY A 224 8.33 -13.05 -14.95
CA GLY A 224 7.15 -13.02 -15.81
C GLY A 224 6.91 -14.36 -16.51
N SER A 225 7.97 -14.99 -17.02
CA SER A 225 7.89 -16.34 -17.58
C SER A 225 7.45 -17.35 -16.52
N LEU A 226 8.00 -17.26 -15.30
CA LEU A 226 7.66 -18.18 -14.22
C LEU A 226 6.25 -18.00 -13.72
N VAL A 227 5.81 -16.76 -13.48
CA VAL A 227 4.42 -16.50 -13.11
C VAL A 227 3.47 -16.95 -14.22
N ALA A 228 3.79 -16.71 -15.50
CA ALA A 228 2.96 -17.21 -16.61
C ALA A 228 2.87 -18.75 -16.66
N VAL A 229 3.99 -19.45 -16.42
CA VAL A 229 4.02 -20.92 -16.36
C VAL A 229 3.26 -21.45 -15.14
N LEU A 230 3.42 -20.83 -13.97
CA LEU A 230 2.74 -21.21 -12.73
C LEU A 230 1.23 -20.98 -12.85
N MET A 231 0.81 -19.88 -13.48
CA MET A 231 -0.59 -19.59 -13.79
C MET A 231 -1.22 -20.59 -14.78
N SER A 232 -0.41 -21.20 -15.65
CA SER A 232 -0.89 -22.16 -16.66
C SER A 232 -0.95 -23.60 -16.14
N ARG A 233 -0.43 -23.88 -14.94
CA ARG A 233 -0.30 -25.23 -14.37
C ARG A 233 -1.48 -25.68 -13.52
N GLU A 234 -2.49 -24.83 -13.30
CA GLU A 234 -3.67 -25.09 -12.48
C GLU A 234 -4.99 -25.25 -13.28
N ILE A 235 -4.94 -25.76 -14.52
CA ILE A 235 -6.14 -26.12 -15.30
C ILE A 235 -6.20 -27.64 -15.51
#